data_AF-A0A170PNN4-F1
#
_entry.id   AF-A0A170PNN4-F1
#
_cell.length_a   1.000
_cell.length_b   1.000
_cell.length_c   1.000
_cell.angle_alpha   90.00
_cell.angle_beta   90.00
_cell.angle_gamma   90.00
#
_symmetry.space_group_name_H-M   'P 1'
#
loop_
_entity.id
_entity.type
_entity.pdbx_description
1 polymer ?
#
loop_
_entity_poly.entity_id
_entity_poly.type
_entity_poly.pdbx_seq_one_letter_code
_entity_poly.pdbx_strand_id
1 'polypeptide(L)'
;MKNLVMLLPAIAVLGACHSQSSVKAENASVAEVAAVTKDAVKLQPGKWQTTIKILSVDAPGMPAQMGAAMKQQMSAAGSQTVESCLTPEMVAKPPENMFAGGAQNCTYEKFAMSDGKMDAVLVCKGVAGGQGEMRATMSGNFGSTSYDVTSDASMNMPAMPGAAGGGKVNTKTQVIGKRVGECEAKKAS
;
A
#
# COMPACT_ATOMS: atom_id res chain seq x y z
N MET A 1 25.02 48.86 -40.40
CA MET A 1 25.55 47.69 -39.66
C MET A 1 24.35 47.03 -38.99
N LYS A 2 23.49 46.31 -39.72
CA LYS A 2 23.62 44.88 -40.09
C LYS A 2 24.04 44.05 -38.88
N ASN A 3 23.06 43.44 -38.21
CA ASN A 3 23.12 42.06 -37.76
C ASN A 3 21.71 41.50 -37.59
N LEU A 4 21.43 40.58 -38.50
CA LEU A 4 20.26 39.75 -38.65
C LEU A 4 20.50 38.49 -37.80
N VAL A 5 19.64 38.20 -36.83
CA VAL A 5 19.61 36.88 -36.17
C VAL A 5 18.18 36.35 -36.28
N MET A 6 17.96 35.54 -37.32
CA MET A 6 16.89 34.55 -37.37
C MET A 6 17.27 33.42 -36.41
N LEU A 7 16.34 33.00 -35.55
CA LEU A 7 16.40 31.70 -34.89
C LEU A 7 14.99 31.08 -34.86
N LEU A 8 14.96 29.86 -35.39
CA LEU A 8 13.84 28.98 -35.67
C LEU A 8 12.90 28.72 -34.48
N PRO A 9 11.61 28.38 -34.74
CA PRO A 9 10.70 27.89 -33.71
C PRO A 9 11.04 26.43 -33.38
N ALA A 10 11.42 26.17 -32.13
CA ALA A 10 11.49 24.82 -31.59
C ALA A 10 10.06 24.30 -31.38
N ILE A 11 9.57 23.52 -32.34
CA ILE A 11 8.37 22.70 -32.20
C ILE A 11 8.68 21.62 -31.16
N ALA A 12 8.16 21.80 -29.94
CA ALA A 12 8.14 20.77 -28.92
C ALA A 12 7.10 19.71 -29.33
N VAL A 13 7.57 18.67 -30.04
CA VAL A 13 6.82 17.44 -30.24
C VAL A 13 6.75 16.75 -28.88
N LEU A 14 5.62 16.92 -28.18
CA LEU A 14 5.21 16.02 -27.09
C LEU A 14 4.94 14.65 -27.72
N GLY A 15 6.00 13.83 -27.81
CA GLY A 15 5.88 12.43 -28.15
C GLY A 15 5.01 11.75 -27.11
N ALA A 16 3.77 11.43 -27.48
CA ALA A 16 2.97 10.41 -26.84
C ALA A 16 3.70 9.06 -27.07
N CYS A 17 4.67 8.76 -26.21
CA CYS A 17 5.37 7.48 -26.24
C CYS A 17 4.47 6.43 -25.57
N HIS A 18 3.81 5.66 -26.42
CA HIS A 18 3.09 4.44 -26.11
C HIS A 18 4.11 3.35 -25.75
N SER A 19 4.47 3.18 -24.48
CA SER A 19 5.28 2.05 -24.00
C SER A 19 5.12 1.88 -22.49
N GLN A 20 4.31 0.89 -22.10
CA GLN A 20 4.28 0.23 -20.79
C GLN A 20 4.17 1.15 -19.57
N SER A 21 3.00 1.15 -18.92
CA SER A 21 2.66 1.98 -17.75
C SER A 21 3.53 1.68 -16.52
N SER A 22 4.80 2.05 -16.59
CA SER A 22 5.73 1.99 -15.47
C SER A 22 5.65 3.34 -14.73
N VAL A 23 5.30 3.26 -13.46
CA VAL A 23 5.12 4.42 -12.59
C VAL A 23 6.15 4.32 -11.48
N LYS A 24 6.92 5.38 -11.28
CA LYS A 24 7.88 5.48 -10.18
C LYS A 24 7.66 6.79 -9.45
N ALA A 25 7.71 6.75 -8.13
CA ALA A 25 7.68 7.93 -7.28
C ALA A 25 8.62 7.71 -6.10
N GLU A 26 9.29 8.77 -5.67
CA GLU A 26 10.21 8.75 -4.53
C GLU A 26 9.88 9.94 -3.63
N ASN A 27 9.89 9.71 -2.32
CA ASN A 27 9.48 10.70 -1.31
C ASN A 27 8.12 11.36 -1.61
N ALA A 28 7.16 10.56 -2.11
CA ALA A 28 5.86 11.04 -2.55
C ALA A 28 4.81 10.86 -1.44
N SER A 29 3.88 11.80 -1.36
CA SER A 29 2.70 11.66 -0.51
C SER A 29 1.76 10.56 -1.02
N VAL A 30 0.87 10.09 -0.14
CA VAL A 30 -0.16 9.09 -0.51
C VAL A 30 -1.03 9.60 -1.66
N ALA A 31 -1.39 10.89 -1.66
CA ALA A 31 -2.20 11.49 -2.70
C ALA A 31 -1.49 11.50 -4.07
N GLU A 32 -0.19 11.79 -4.09
CA GLU A 32 0.61 11.77 -5.32
C GLU A 32 0.72 10.35 -5.90
N VAL A 33 1.03 9.35 -5.06
CA VAL A 33 1.06 7.94 -5.48
C VAL A 33 -0.32 7.48 -5.96
N ALA A 34 -1.40 7.87 -5.27
CA ALA A 34 -2.76 7.55 -5.69
C ALA A 34 -3.10 8.18 -7.05
N ALA A 35 -2.63 9.40 -7.33
CA ALA A 35 -2.86 10.05 -8.62
C ALA A 35 -2.18 9.29 -9.78
N VAL A 36 -0.93 8.86 -9.59
CA VAL A 36 -0.15 8.20 -10.65
C VAL A 36 -0.49 6.71 -10.82
N THR A 37 -1.09 6.07 -9.80
CA THR A 37 -1.46 4.65 -9.86
C THR A 37 -2.85 4.38 -10.42
N LYS A 38 -3.71 5.41 -10.51
CA LYS A 38 -5.07 5.30 -11.10
C LYS A 38 -5.08 4.64 -12.47
N ASP A 39 -4.10 4.97 -13.32
CA ASP A 39 -4.02 4.42 -14.66
C ASP A 39 -3.28 3.07 -14.74
N ALA A 40 -2.47 2.76 -13.73
CA ALA A 40 -1.67 1.55 -13.64
C ALA A 40 -2.44 0.38 -13.00
N VAL A 41 -3.32 0.64 -12.04
CA VAL A 41 -4.12 -0.37 -11.33
C VAL A 41 -5.57 -0.30 -11.82
N LYS A 42 -5.94 -1.20 -12.74
CA LYS A 42 -7.30 -1.30 -13.29
C LYS A 42 -8.04 -2.51 -12.73
N LEU A 43 -8.42 -2.45 -11.45
CA LEU A 43 -9.29 -3.48 -10.86
C LEU A 43 -10.62 -3.52 -11.62
N GLN A 44 -11.29 -4.67 -11.68
CA GLN A 44 -12.64 -4.76 -12.22
C GLN A 44 -13.68 -4.56 -11.12
N PRO A 45 -14.78 -3.83 -11.40
CA PRO A 45 -15.90 -3.76 -10.47
C PRO A 45 -16.53 -5.14 -10.27
N GLY A 46 -17.13 -5.35 -9.10
CA GLY A 46 -17.77 -6.61 -8.74
C GLY A 46 -17.52 -7.02 -7.29
N LYS A 47 -17.92 -8.24 -6.95
CA LYS A 47 -17.68 -8.84 -5.64
C LYS A 47 -16.25 -9.34 -5.57
N TRP A 48 -15.54 -8.94 -4.52
CA TRP A 48 -14.16 -9.31 -4.24
C TRP A 48 -14.07 -10.03 -2.89
N GLN A 49 -13.37 -11.16 -2.90
CA GLN A 49 -12.96 -11.86 -1.70
C GLN A 49 -11.50 -11.49 -1.42
N THR A 50 -11.25 -10.94 -0.23
CA THR A 50 -9.93 -10.52 0.23
C THR A 50 -9.52 -11.35 1.43
N THR A 51 -8.43 -12.09 1.31
CA THR A 51 -7.85 -12.88 2.39
C THR A 51 -6.59 -12.18 2.92
N ILE A 52 -6.61 -11.84 4.20
CA ILE A 52 -5.48 -11.28 4.93
C ILE A 52 -4.87 -12.41 5.76
N LYS A 53 -3.58 -12.69 5.56
CA LYS A 53 -2.81 -13.70 6.29
C LYS A 53 -1.70 -13.02 7.05
N ILE A 54 -1.59 -13.30 8.33
CA ILE A 54 -0.41 -12.94 9.11
C ILE A 54 0.61 -14.06 8.92
N LEU A 55 1.71 -13.78 8.24
CA LEU A 55 2.76 -14.76 7.95
C LEU A 55 3.73 -14.89 9.13
N SER A 56 4.09 -13.77 9.75
CA SER A 56 4.93 -13.78 10.95
C SER A 56 4.77 -12.51 11.76
N VAL A 57 5.00 -12.62 13.06
CA VAL A 57 5.15 -11.48 13.97
C VAL A 57 6.34 -11.77 14.87
N ASP A 58 7.24 -10.81 14.98
CA ASP A 58 8.46 -10.84 15.77
C ASP A 58 8.55 -9.54 16.57
N ALA A 59 8.83 -9.64 17.86
CA ALA A 59 8.83 -8.48 18.76
C ALA A 59 10.11 -8.44 19.62
N PRO A 60 11.28 -8.18 19.02
CA PRO A 60 12.54 -8.20 19.72
C PRO A 60 12.58 -7.07 20.75
N GLY A 61 13.07 -7.40 21.95
CA GLY A 61 13.14 -6.47 23.07
C GLY A 61 11.85 -6.37 23.89
N MET A 62 10.76 -7.07 23.52
CA MET A 62 9.59 -7.20 24.39
C MET A 62 9.77 -8.31 25.44
N PRO A 63 9.15 -8.18 26.62
CA PRO A 63 9.11 -9.26 27.61
C PRO A 63 8.55 -10.56 27.00
N ALA A 64 9.17 -11.69 27.30
CA ALA A 64 8.85 -12.98 26.68
C ALA A 64 7.36 -13.36 26.82
N GLN A 65 6.75 -13.06 27.98
CA GLN A 65 5.32 -13.32 28.21
C GLN A 65 4.41 -12.50 27.28
N MET A 66 4.81 -11.26 26.98
CA MET A 66 4.07 -10.36 26.09
C MET A 66 4.25 -10.75 24.62
N GLY A 67 5.48 -11.10 24.21
CA GLY A 67 5.75 -11.63 22.88
C GLY A 67 5.00 -12.94 22.59
N ALA A 68 4.96 -13.85 23.58
CA ALA A 68 4.21 -15.10 23.48
C ALA A 68 2.69 -14.86 23.37
N ALA A 69 2.14 -13.97 24.19
CA ALA A 69 0.72 -13.60 24.11
C ALA A 69 0.36 -12.97 22.74
N MET A 70 1.21 -12.08 22.22
CA MET A 70 1.03 -11.48 20.90
C MET A 70 1.04 -12.54 19.80
N LYS A 71 2.03 -13.44 19.82
CA LYS A 71 2.11 -14.55 18.85
C LYS A 71 0.89 -15.45 18.92
N GLN A 72 0.42 -15.79 20.13
CA GLN A 72 -0.77 -16.62 20.33
C GLN A 72 -2.03 -15.95 19.78
N GLN A 73 -2.22 -14.65 20.04
CA GLN A 73 -3.36 -13.89 19.53
C GLN A 73 -3.34 -13.79 18.00
N MET A 74 -2.15 -13.63 17.39
CA MET A 74 -2.01 -13.56 15.94
C MET A 74 -2.21 -14.92 15.27
N SER A 75 -1.72 -16.00 15.88
CA SER A 75 -2.03 -17.37 15.44
C SER A 75 -3.52 -17.68 15.53
N ALA A 76 -4.20 -17.18 16.58
CA ALA A 76 -5.65 -17.31 16.71
C ALA A 76 -6.42 -16.45 15.69
N ALA A 77 -5.88 -15.28 15.32
CA ALA A 77 -6.43 -14.46 14.23
C ALA A 77 -6.24 -15.10 12.86
N GLY A 78 -5.19 -15.92 12.66
CA GLY A 78 -5.02 -16.76 11.48
C GLY A 78 -5.14 -16.01 10.15
N SER A 79 -5.83 -16.63 9.18
CA SER A 79 -6.23 -15.97 7.94
C SER A 79 -7.66 -15.47 8.05
N GLN A 80 -7.85 -14.17 7.85
CA GLN A 80 -9.18 -13.54 7.81
C GLN A 80 -9.59 -13.35 6.36
N THR A 81 -10.81 -13.75 6.01
CA THR A 81 -11.35 -13.53 4.66
C THR A 81 -12.58 -12.65 4.75
N VAL A 82 -12.55 -11.55 4.01
CA VAL A 82 -13.64 -10.57 3.95
C VAL A 82 -14.11 -10.45 2.51
N GLU A 83 -15.42 -10.37 2.33
CA GLU A 83 -16.02 -10.08 1.04
C GLU A 83 -16.41 -8.60 0.98
N SER A 84 -16.09 -7.95 -0.13
CA SER A 84 -16.41 -6.54 -0.37
C SER A 84 -16.91 -6.36 -1.80
N CYS A 85 -17.84 -5.42 -1.99
CA CYS A 85 -18.29 -5.03 -3.32
C CYS A 85 -17.52 -3.79 -3.76
N LEU A 86 -16.78 -3.89 -4.86
CA LEU A 86 -16.13 -2.76 -5.51
C LEU A 86 -17.03 -2.23 -6.62
N THR A 87 -17.52 -1.01 -6.47
CA THR A 87 -18.30 -0.33 -7.52
C THR A 87 -17.37 0.26 -8.59
N PRO A 88 -17.87 0.57 -9.80
CA PRO A 88 -17.08 1.24 -10.83
C PRO A 88 -16.45 2.56 -10.34
N GLU A 89 -17.15 3.30 -9.48
CA GLU A 89 -16.66 4.54 -8.89
C GLU A 89 -15.49 4.30 -7.93
N MET A 90 -15.57 3.26 -7.08
CA MET A 90 -14.49 2.88 -6.16
C MET A 90 -13.24 2.41 -6.91
N VAL A 91 -13.42 1.72 -8.03
CA VAL A 91 -12.30 1.28 -8.88
C VAL A 91 -11.67 2.46 -9.62
N ALA A 92 -12.47 3.40 -10.11
CA ALA A 92 -11.98 4.58 -10.83
C ALA A 92 -11.26 5.57 -9.90
N LYS A 93 -11.64 5.59 -8.61
CA LYS A 93 -11.02 6.38 -7.56
C LYS A 93 -10.83 5.47 -6.34
N PRO A 94 -9.80 4.61 -6.33
CA PRO A 94 -9.48 3.85 -5.14
C PRO A 94 -9.28 4.86 -4.01
N PRO A 95 -9.96 4.70 -2.88
CA PRO A 95 -9.84 5.65 -1.80
C PRO A 95 -8.37 5.69 -1.37
N GLU A 96 -7.85 6.87 -1.03
CA GLU A 96 -6.42 7.07 -0.73
C GLU A 96 -5.92 6.13 0.39
N ASN A 97 -6.84 5.69 1.25
CA ASN A 97 -6.61 4.73 2.32
C ASN A 97 -6.40 3.27 1.85
N MET A 98 -6.75 2.90 0.61
CA MET A 98 -6.59 1.53 0.12
C MET A 98 -5.12 1.15 0.00
N PHE A 99 -4.28 2.09 -0.43
CA PHE A 99 -2.84 1.86 -0.58
C PHE A 99 -2.05 2.21 0.70
N ALA A 100 -2.57 3.10 1.52
CA ALA A 100 -1.96 3.47 2.81
C ALA A 100 -2.46 2.63 4.01
N GLY A 101 -3.39 1.69 3.81
CA GLY A 101 -3.94 0.84 4.88
C GLY A 101 -4.62 1.61 6.02
N GLY A 102 -5.15 2.81 5.75
CA GLY A 102 -5.74 3.68 6.78
C GLY A 102 -4.73 4.42 7.68
N ALA A 103 -3.43 4.36 7.38
CA ALA A 103 -2.43 5.06 8.17
C ALA A 103 -2.34 6.55 7.77
N GLN A 104 -2.47 7.43 8.76
CA GLN A 104 -2.29 8.88 8.61
C GLN A 104 -0.82 9.25 8.79
N ASN A 105 -0.35 10.34 8.16
CA ASN A 105 1.04 10.80 8.20
C ASN A 105 2.07 9.82 7.61
N CYS A 106 1.72 9.18 6.49
CA CYS A 106 2.63 8.31 5.76
C CYS A 106 3.16 8.96 4.49
N THR A 107 4.42 8.67 4.18
CA THR A 107 5.11 9.09 2.96
C THR A 107 5.69 7.85 2.29
N TYR A 108 5.50 7.73 0.98
CA TYR A 108 6.19 6.71 0.20
C TYR A 108 7.64 7.16 -0.01
N GLU A 109 8.57 6.55 0.71
CA GLU A 109 10.01 6.72 0.47
C GLU A 109 10.34 6.30 -0.96
N LYS A 110 9.74 5.18 -1.40
CA LYS A 110 9.86 4.64 -2.75
C LYS A 110 8.55 4.01 -3.18
N PHE A 111 8.21 4.19 -4.44
CA PHE A 111 7.11 3.51 -5.10
C PHE A 111 7.53 3.18 -6.54
N ALA A 112 7.32 1.95 -6.95
CA ALA A 112 7.50 1.50 -8.31
C ALA A 112 6.39 0.53 -8.67
N MET A 113 5.81 0.71 -9.85
CA MET A 113 4.86 -0.21 -10.42
C MET A 113 5.15 -0.39 -11.91
N SER A 114 5.23 -1.63 -12.38
CA SER A 114 5.38 -1.95 -13.80
C SER A 114 4.77 -3.32 -14.07
N ASP A 115 3.98 -3.43 -15.14
CA ASP A 115 3.42 -4.72 -15.58
C ASP A 115 2.62 -5.43 -14.48
N GLY A 116 1.88 -4.66 -13.69
CA GLY A 116 1.14 -5.15 -12.53
C GLY A 116 2.00 -5.50 -11.33
N LYS A 117 3.34 -5.48 -11.40
CA LYS A 117 4.20 -5.67 -10.23
C LYS A 117 4.33 -4.36 -9.47
N MET A 118 4.10 -4.39 -8.16
CA MET A 118 4.29 -3.26 -7.25
C MET A 118 5.49 -3.54 -6.34
N ASP A 119 6.29 -2.51 -6.08
CA ASP A 119 7.31 -2.46 -5.04
C ASP A 119 7.25 -1.08 -4.38
N ALA A 120 7.04 -1.02 -3.07
CA ALA A 120 6.86 0.23 -2.34
C ALA A 120 7.48 0.17 -0.95
N VAL A 121 7.96 1.31 -0.48
CA VAL A 121 8.43 1.53 0.88
C VAL A 121 7.64 2.70 1.44
N LEU A 122 6.82 2.44 2.45
CA LEU A 122 5.98 3.39 3.13
C LEU A 122 6.55 3.69 4.52
N VAL A 123 6.70 4.97 4.86
CA VAL A 123 7.17 5.41 6.18
C VAL A 123 6.08 6.27 6.80
N CYS A 124 5.54 5.84 7.94
CA CYS A 124 4.51 6.52 8.70
C CYS A 124 5.08 7.04 10.02
N LYS A 125 4.91 8.34 10.26
CA LYS A 125 5.38 9.00 11.49
C LYS A 125 4.23 9.30 12.44
N GLY A 126 4.51 9.39 13.73
CA GLY A 126 3.50 9.70 14.74
C GLY A 126 2.55 8.53 15.02
N VAL A 127 2.97 7.30 14.73
CA VAL A 127 2.25 6.10 15.17
C VAL A 127 2.46 5.87 16.67
N ALA A 128 1.77 4.90 17.27
CA ALA A 128 1.93 4.54 18.70
C ALA A 128 1.81 5.74 19.66
N GLY A 129 0.74 6.54 19.53
CA GLY A 129 0.51 7.70 20.40
C GLY A 129 1.35 8.94 20.05
N GLY A 130 1.84 9.05 18.82
CA GLY A 130 2.51 10.25 18.31
C GLY A 130 4.04 10.22 18.39
N GLN A 131 4.65 9.16 18.92
CA GLN A 131 6.11 9.07 19.14
C GLN A 131 6.78 7.91 18.38
N GLY A 132 6.00 7.03 17.75
CA GLY A 132 6.52 5.92 16.97
C GLY A 132 6.71 6.26 15.49
N GLU A 133 7.55 5.47 14.84
CA GLU A 133 7.68 5.41 13.39
C GLU A 133 7.41 3.97 12.92
N MET A 134 6.69 3.84 11.82
CA MET A 134 6.44 2.58 11.14
C MET A 134 7.00 2.65 9.72
N ARG A 135 7.84 1.68 9.35
CA ARG A 135 8.32 1.49 7.99
C ARG A 135 7.78 0.18 7.45
N ALA A 136 7.09 0.22 6.33
CA ALA A 136 6.52 -0.95 5.67
C ALA A 136 7.06 -1.08 4.25
N THR A 137 7.63 -2.25 3.94
CA THR A 137 8.01 -2.62 2.58
C THR A 137 6.90 -3.50 2.01
N MET A 138 6.35 -3.10 0.87
CA MET A 138 5.28 -3.81 0.19
C MET A 138 5.77 -4.26 -1.19
N SER A 139 5.53 -5.52 -1.53
CA SER A 139 5.80 -6.04 -2.86
C SER A 139 4.69 -6.99 -3.27
N GLY A 140 4.35 -7.01 -4.56
CA GLY A 140 3.23 -7.83 -5.00
C GLY A 140 2.89 -7.70 -6.47
N ASN A 141 1.78 -8.34 -6.82
CA ASN A 141 1.22 -8.38 -8.16
C ASN A 141 -0.23 -7.90 -8.12
N PHE A 142 -0.58 -7.06 -9.08
CA PHE A 142 -1.89 -6.51 -9.35
C PHE A 142 -2.30 -6.92 -10.76
N GLY A 143 -3.39 -7.66 -10.85
CA GLY A 143 -4.13 -7.92 -12.07
C GLY A 143 -5.51 -7.26 -12.01
N SER A 144 -6.24 -7.31 -13.12
CA SER A 144 -7.58 -6.73 -13.19
C SER A 144 -8.61 -7.48 -12.32
N THR A 145 -8.39 -8.76 -12.04
CA THR A 145 -9.32 -9.62 -11.28
C THR A 145 -8.70 -10.31 -10.06
N SER A 146 -7.42 -10.06 -9.81
CA SER A 146 -6.73 -10.57 -8.62
C SER A 146 -5.57 -9.69 -8.21
N TYR A 147 -5.21 -9.69 -6.94
CA TYR A 147 -3.97 -9.12 -6.45
C TYR A 147 -3.38 -9.98 -5.33
N ASP A 148 -2.06 -9.97 -5.19
CA ASP A 148 -1.34 -10.62 -4.10
C ASP A 148 -0.23 -9.66 -3.66
N VAL A 149 -0.33 -9.16 -2.44
CA VAL A 149 0.59 -8.18 -1.88
C VAL A 149 1.13 -8.71 -0.57
N THR A 150 2.45 -8.80 -0.47
CA THR A 150 3.15 -9.09 0.78
C THR A 150 3.71 -7.79 1.35
N SER A 151 3.46 -7.57 2.63
CA SER A 151 3.93 -6.43 3.40
C SER A 151 4.81 -6.90 4.55
N ASP A 152 6.01 -6.35 4.64
CA ASP A 152 6.91 -6.47 5.79
C ASP A 152 6.95 -5.11 6.49
N ALA A 153 6.22 -5.01 7.61
CA ALA A 153 6.14 -3.80 8.42
C ALA A 153 7.03 -3.91 9.64
N SER A 154 7.70 -2.82 9.98
CA SER A 154 8.55 -2.66 11.15
C SER A 154 8.14 -1.40 11.89
N MET A 155 7.72 -1.56 13.13
CA MET A 155 7.25 -0.49 13.99
C MET A 155 8.17 -0.36 15.19
N ASN A 156 8.67 0.84 15.43
CA ASN A 156 9.39 1.18 16.64
C ASN A 156 8.41 1.77 17.64
N MET A 157 8.23 1.09 18.76
CA MET A 157 7.38 1.53 19.86
C MET A 157 8.23 2.32 20.85
N PRO A 158 7.72 3.47 21.36
CA PRO A 158 8.37 4.17 22.46
C PRO A 158 8.42 3.28 23.72
N ALA A 159 9.32 3.60 24.65
CA ALA A 159 9.41 2.90 25.92
C ALA A 159 8.08 3.05 26.69
N MET A 160 7.47 1.92 27.04
CA MET A 160 6.26 1.90 27.87
C MET A 160 6.65 1.88 29.36
N PRO A 161 5.91 2.58 30.24
CA PRO A 161 6.12 2.48 31.68
C PRO A 161 6.05 1.01 32.13
N GLY A 162 7.14 0.51 32.72
CA GLY A 162 7.24 -0.89 33.17
C GLY A 162 7.91 -1.87 32.19
N ALA A 163 8.31 -1.44 30.99
CA ALA A 163 9.15 -2.20 30.08
C ALA A 163 10.53 -1.53 29.92
N ALA A 164 11.60 -2.30 30.10
CA ALA A 164 12.96 -1.79 29.94
C ALA A 164 13.28 -1.63 28.44
N GLY A 165 13.14 -0.40 27.93
CA GLY A 165 13.46 -0.03 26.54
C GLY A 165 12.25 0.03 25.61
N GLY A 166 12.38 0.80 24.52
CA GLY A 166 11.43 0.78 23.42
C GLY A 166 11.44 -0.58 22.73
N GLY A 167 10.27 -1.09 22.35
CA GLY A 167 10.14 -2.36 21.66
C GLY A 167 10.13 -2.17 20.14
N LYS A 168 10.65 -3.13 19.39
CA LYS A 168 10.44 -3.19 17.94
C LYS A 168 9.43 -4.30 17.65
N VAL A 169 8.49 -4.04 16.75
CA VAL A 169 7.53 -5.04 16.28
C VAL A 169 7.67 -5.16 14.77
N ASN A 170 8.04 -6.34 14.31
CA ASN A 170 8.09 -6.71 12.90
C ASN A 170 6.90 -7.60 12.59
N THR A 171 6.14 -7.26 11.56
CA THR A 171 4.96 -7.99 11.13
C THR A 171 5.06 -8.24 9.65
N LYS A 172 4.95 -9.50 9.24
CA LYS A 172 4.80 -9.89 7.85
C LYS A 172 3.36 -10.31 7.60
N THR A 173 2.72 -9.67 6.64
CA THR A 173 1.33 -9.93 6.24
C THR A 173 1.26 -10.13 4.75
N GLN A 174 0.35 -11.01 4.31
CA GLN A 174 0.02 -11.22 2.91
C GLN A 174 -1.46 -10.92 2.71
N VAL A 175 -1.79 -10.15 1.69
CA VAL A 175 -3.15 -9.80 1.31
C VAL A 175 -3.40 -10.30 -0.11
N ILE A 176 -4.36 -11.22 -0.23
CA ILE A 176 -4.74 -11.83 -1.51
C ILE A 176 -6.17 -11.41 -1.81
N GLY A 177 -6.37 -10.69 -2.91
CA GLY A 177 -7.70 -10.34 -3.41
C GLY A 177 -8.04 -11.11 -4.67
N LYS A 178 -9.28 -11.59 -4.77
CA LYS A 178 -9.81 -12.20 -5.99
C LYS A 178 -11.23 -11.72 -6.24
N ARG A 179 -11.52 -11.34 -7.48
CA ARG A 179 -12.89 -11.10 -7.94
C ARG A 179 -13.64 -12.44 -8.00
N VAL A 180 -14.74 -12.53 -7.28
CA VAL A 180 -15.58 -13.74 -7.17
C VAL A 180 -16.92 -13.62 -7.91
N GLY A 181 -17.21 -12.46 -8.51
CA GLY A 181 -18.39 -12.30 -9.36
C GLY A 181 -18.87 -10.86 -9.45
N GLU A 182 -20.12 -10.68 -9.88
CA GLU A 182 -20.82 -9.40 -9.78
C GLU A 182 -21.20 -9.11 -8.33
N CYS A 183 -21.34 -7.83 -7.98
CA CYS A 183 -21.93 -7.48 -6.70
C CYS A 183 -23.40 -7.92 -6.70
N GLU A 184 -23.82 -8.57 -5.62
CA GLU A 184 -25.26 -8.77 -5.41
C GLU A 184 -25.90 -7.39 -5.25
N ALA A 185 -26.91 -7.08 -6.06
CA ALA A 185 -27.77 -5.95 -5.80
C ALA A 185 -28.35 -6.15 -4.40
N LYS A 186 -28.12 -5.20 -3.48
CA LYS A 186 -28.68 -5.23 -2.12
C LYS A 186 -30.07 -5.87 -2.16
N LYS A 187 -30.25 -7.05 -1.55
CA LYS A 187 -31.56 -7.34 -0.98
C LYS A 187 -31.73 -6.30 0.12
N ALA A 188 -32.50 -5.27 -0.19
CA ALA A 188 -33.07 -4.39 0.81
C ALA A 188 -33.90 -5.29 1.74
N SER A 189 -33.44 -5.40 2.98
CA SER A 189 -34.23 -5.91 4.10
C SER A 189 -34.72 -4.73 4.91
#